data_AF-A0A9X5XJ78-F1
#
_entry.id   AF-A0A9X5XJ78-F1
#
_cell.length_a   1.000
_cell.length_b   1.000
_cell.length_c   1.000
_cell.angle_alpha   90.00
_cell.angle_beta   90.00
_cell.angle_gamma   90.00
#
_symmetry.space_group_name_H-M   'P 1'
#
loop_
_entity.id
_entity.type
_entity.pdbx_description
1 polymer ?
#
loop_
_entity_poly.entity_id
_entity_poly.type
_entity_poly.pdbx_seq_one_letter_code
_entity_poly.pdbx_strand_id
1 'polypeptide(L)' 'MATLLHIDSSVFPGEASSSRSVTDAFRRAWEEQHPQGTVIYRDLAAAPVPHITA' A
#
# COMPACT_ATOMS: atom_id res chain seq x y z
N MET A 1 10.54 5.21 15.99
CA MET A 1 9.56 5.59 14.94
C MET A 1 9.09 4.32 14.28
N ALA A 2 7.79 4.18 14.04
CA ALA A 2 7.23 3.02 13.37
C ALA A 2 7.27 3.24 11.84
N THR A 3 7.41 2.15 11.09
CA THR A 3 7.35 2.19 9.62
C THR A 3 6.24 1.26 9.14
N LEU A 4 5.29 1.80 8.38
CA LEU A 4 4.25 1.03 7.72
C LEU A 4 4.65 0.80 6.26
N LEU A 5 4.70 -0.48 5.86
CA LEU A 5 4.82 -0.86 4.46
C LEU A 5 3.41 -1.17 3.93
N HIS A 6 2.87 -0.29 3.08
CA HIS A 6 1.58 -0.48 2.41
C HIS A 6 1.83 -1.02 1.00
N ILE A 7 1.39 -2.25 0.75
CA ILE A 7 1.50 -2.92 -0.55
C ILE A 7 0.11 -3.10 -1.15
N ASP A 8 -0.09 -2.56 -2.35
CA ASP A 8 -1.26 -2.83 -3.18
C ASP A 8 -0.89 -3.82 -4.31
N SER A 9 -1.69 -4.87 -4.48
CA SER A 9 -1.53 -5.87 -5.54
C SER A 9 -2.75 -6.02 -6.45
N SER A 10 -3.85 -5.32 -6.13
CA SER A 10 -5.06 -5.38 -6.96
C SER A 10 -4.80 -4.76 -8.33
N VAL A 11 -5.24 -5.46 -9.38
CA VAL A 11 -5.17 -4.99 -10.77
C VAL A 11 -6.17 -3.87 -11.06
N PHE A 12 -7.21 -3.71 -10.23
CA PHE A 12 -8.17 -2.63 -10.35
C PHE A 12 -7.62 -1.35 -9.68
N PRO A 13 -7.67 -0.19 -10.35
CA PRO A 13 -7.13 1.06 -9.83
C PRO A 13 -8.09 1.74 -8.85
N GLY A 14 -7.53 2.45 -7.87
CA GLY A 14 -8.29 3.31 -6.95
C GLY A 14 -9.54 2.65 -6.37
N GLU A 15 -10.66 3.37 -6.37
CA GLU A 15 -11.95 2.93 -5.82
C GLU A 15 -12.63 1.79 -6.61
N ALA A 16 -12.13 1.44 -7.80
CA ALA A 16 -12.61 0.23 -8.49
C ALA A 16 -12.15 -1.05 -7.78
N SER A 17 -11.23 -0.94 -6.81
CA SER A 17 -10.76 -2.03 -5.98
C SER A 17 -11.21 -1.85 -4.53
N SER A 18 -12.12 -2.71 -4.07
CA SER A 18 -12.57 -2.68 -2.67
C SER A 18 -11.43 -2.91 -1.68
N SER A 19 -10.40 -3.70 -2.04
CA SER A 19 -9.26 -3.92 -1.15
C SER A 19 -8.39 -2.68 -1.01
N ARG A 20 -8.17 -1.92 -2.10
CA ARG A 20 -7.41 -0.66 -2.06
C ARG A 20 -8.11 0.37 -1.16
N SER A 21 -9.42 0.53 -1.27
CA SER A 21 -10.20 1.43 -0.41
C SER A 21 -10.06 1.08 1.08
N VAL A 22 -10.08 -0.22 1.43
CA VAL A 22 -9.87 -0.66 2.82
C VAL A 22 -8.45 -0.33 3.31
N THR A 23 -7.43 -0.61 2.51
CA THR A 23 -6.03 -0.34 2.90
C THR A 23 -5.72 1.15 2.98
N ASP A 24 -6.33 1.98 2.14
CA ASP A 24 -6.21 3.44 2.24
C ASP A 24 -6.84 3.96 3.55
N ALA A 25 -8.04 3.47 3.91
CA ALA A 25 -8.67 3.81 5.18
C ALA A 25 -7.79 3.42 6.38
N PHE A 26 -7.18 2.22 6.35
CA PHE A 26 -6.24 1.79 7.38
C PHE A 26 -5.00 2.69 7.45
N ARG A 27 -4.36 3.00 6.31
CA ARG A 27 -3.18 3.86 6.26
C ARG A 27 -3.44 5.21 6.91
N ARG A 28 -4.55 5.86 6.56
CA ARG A 28 -4.92 7.17 7.13
C ARG A 28 -5.07 7.11 8.65
N ALA A 29 -5.83 6.14 9.15
CA ALA A 29 -6.00 5.94 10.60
C ALA A 29 -4.68 5.61 11.31
N TRP A 30 -3.77 4.91 10.63
CA TRP A 30 -2.44 4.60 11.16
C TRP A 30 -1.55 5.85 11.24
N GLU A 31 -1.54 6.69 10.21
CA GLU A 31 -0.78 7.96 10.18
C GLU A 31 -1.23 8.94 11.27
N GLU A 32 -2.55 9.01 11.54
CA GLU A 32 -3.10 9.81 12.65
C GLU A 32 -2.59 9.35 14.02
N GLN A 33 -2.44 8.04 14.22
CA GLN A 33 -1.95 7.45 15.47
C GLN A 33 -0.42 7.46 15.58
N HIS A 34 0.28 7.62 14.45
CA HIS A 34 1.74 7.59 14.36
C HIS A 34 2.25 8.85 13.63
N PRO A 35 2.14 10.05 14.24
CA PRO A 35 2.53 11.31 13.58
C PRO A 35 4.02 11.44 13.26
N GLN A 36 4.87 10.60 13.87
CA GLN A 36 6.30 10.48 13.54
C GLN A 36 6.60 9.18 12.75
N GLY A 37 5.55 8.49 12.29
CA GLY A 37 5.65 7.28 11.50
C GLY A 37 6.09 7.60 10.08
N THR A 38 6.61 6.58 9.39
CA THR A 38 6.92 6.65 7.96
C THR A 38 6.09 5.63 7.21
N VAL A 39 5.45 6.05 6.12
CA VAL A 39 4.74 5.14 5.21
C VAL A 39 5.59 4.92 3.96
N ILE A 40 5.85 3.66 3.64
CA ILE A 40 6.43 3.23 2.38
C ILE A 40 5.31 2.59 1.57
N TYR A 41 4.97 3.17 0.42
CA TYR A 41 3.92 2.66 -0.46
C TYR A 41 4.52 1.94 -1.67
N ARG A 42 3.96 0.77 -2.01
CA ARG A 42 4.39 -0.08 -3.13
C ARG A 42 3.18 -0.59 -3.88
N ASP A 43 3.02 -0.16 -5.12
CA ASP A 43 1.98 -0.66 -6.01
C ASP A 43 2.58 -1.70 -6.97
N LEU A 44 2.21 -2.98 -6.77
CA LEU A 44 2.70 -4.08 -7.59
C LEU A 44 1.98 -4.21 -8.92
N ALA A 45 0.78 -3.64 -9.06
CA ALA A 45 0.08 -3.61 -10.34
C ALA A 45 0.65 -2.51 -11.25
N ALA A 46 1.00 -1.35 -10.67
CA ALA A 46 1.62 -0.25 -11.43
C ALA A 46 3.12 -0.44 -11.67
N ALA A 47 3.84 -1.03 -10.71
CA ALA A 47 5.28 -1.29 -10.78
C ALA A 47 5.59 -2.76 -10.44
N PRO A 48 5.38 -3.68 -11.39
CA PRO A 48 5.56 -5.11 -11.17
C PRO A 48 6.99 -5.46 -10.79
N VAL A 49 7.14 -6.49 -9.96
CA VAL A 49 8.45 -7.05 -9.64
C VAL A 49 8.93 -7.94 -10.80
N PRO A 50 10.25 -7.98 -11.09
CA PRO A 50 10.78 -8.89 -12.09
C PRO A 50 10.49 -10.35 -11.75
N HIS A 51 10.27 -11.16 -12.77
CA HIS A 51 10.21 -12.62 -12.60
C HIS A 51 11.59 -13.17 -12.26
N ILE A 52 11.63 -14.22 -11.42
CA ILE A 52 12.87 -14.95 -11.15
C ILE A 52 13.21 -15.82 -12.38
N THR A 53 14.44 -15.73 -12.87
CA THR A 53 14.97 -16.53 -13.98
C THR A 53 16.07 -17.50 -13.49
N ALA A 54 16.31 -18.58 -14.23
CA ALA A 54 17.34 -19.60 -13.93
C ALA A 54 18.76 -19.13 -14.29
#